data_AF-A0A066UVB0-F1
#
_entry.id   AF-A0A066UVB0-F1
#
_cell.length_a   1.000
_cell.length_b   1.000
_cell.length_c   1.000
_cell.angle_alpha   90.00
_cell.angle_beta   90.00
_cell.angle_gamma   90.00
#
_symmetry.space_group_name_H-M   'P 1'
#
loop_
_entity.id
_entity.type
_entity.pdbx_description
1 polymer ?
#
loop_
_entity_poly.entity_id
_entity_poly.type
_entity_poly.pdbx_seq_one_letter_code
_entity_poly.pdbx_strand_id
1 'polypeptide(L)'
;MSTYISIWVILLLISFYDLSENRIPNKLLVLLLIFGFFYGFQEVGLKEQALGLLLYFSSGLILYFIKVMSAGDVKLLGVIGMIFGASSIVDVGYYILMASGLIGTMYLFLFKVNTLEFQGCSLSVNPLNKQIHARYKEKITMPFAPSVVIGLAMYSYFT
;
A
#
# COMPACT_ATOMS: atom_id res chain seq x y z
N MET A 1 -23.87 0.74 5.21
CA MET A 1 -23.66 1.56 3.99
C MET A 1 -22.89 2.86 4.25
N SER A 2 -23.34 3.76 5.13
CA SER A 2 -22.64 5.05 5.38
C SER A 2 -21.19 4.86 5.87
N THR A 3 -20.95 3.93 6.80
CA THR A 3 -19.61 3.60 7.32
C THR A 3 -18.67 3.01 6.27
N TYR A 4 -19.19 2.20 5.35
CA TYR A 4 -18.43 1.58 4.28
C TYR A 4 -17.88 2.60 3.27
N ILE A 5 -18.70 3.58 2.87
CA ILE A 5 -18.28 4.67 1.98
C ILE A 5 -17.18 5.51 2.64
N SER A 6 -17.31 5.80 3.93
CA SER A 6 -16.28 6.52 4.69
C SER A 6 -14.93 5.79 4.70
N ILE A 7 -14.93 4.46 4.84
CA ILE A 7 -13.70 3.65 4.78
C ILE A 7 -13.02 3.78 3.41
N TRP A 8 -13.78 3.71 2.32
CA TRP A 8 -13.24 3.89 0.96
C TRP A 8 -12.65 5.28 0.73
N VAL A 9 -13.33 6.32 1.19
CA VAL A 9 -12.84 7.70 1.08
C VAL A 9 -11.53 7.86 1.87
N ILE A 10 -11.44 7.29 3.08
CA ILE A 10 -10.22 7.34 3.89
C ILE A 10 -9.10 6.54 3.24
N LEU A 11 -9.38 5.35 2.68
CA LEU A 11 -8.40 4.54 1.95
C LEU A 11 -7.84 5.27 0.72
N LEU A 12 -8.71 5.93 -0.07
CA LEU A 12 -8.28 6.76 -1.18
C LEU A 12 -7.42 7.93 -0.72
N LEU A 13 -7.80 8.62 0.36
CA LEU A 13 -6.98 9.68 0.94
C LEU A 13 -5.61 9.15 1.37
N ILE A 14 -5.55 8.02 2.08
CA ILE A 14 -4.28 7.40 2.48
C ILE A 14 -3.42 7.08 1.24
N SER A 15 -4.02 6.54 0.18
CA SER A 15 -3.35 6.29 -1.10
C SER A 15 -2.80 7.57 -1.73
N PHE A 16 -3.57 8.66 -1.76
CA PHE A 16 -3.12 9.95 -2.27
C PHE A 16 -1.97 10.56 -1.44
N TYR A 17 -2.05 10.45 -0.11
CA TYR A 17 -0.97 10.91 0.78
C TYR A 17 0.30 10.05 0.66
N ASP A 18 0.16 8.72 0.52
CA ASP A 18 1.29 7.80 0.32
C ASP A 18 2.02 8.10 -1.01
N LEU A 19 1.26 8.38 -2.08
CA LEU A 19 1.78 8.82 -3.37
C LEU A 19 2.50 10.18 -3.32
N SER A 20 1.99 11.12 -2.50
CA SER A 20 2.48 12.50 -2.49
C SER A 20 3.67 12.72 -1.55
N GLU A 21 3.74 12.01 -0.42
CA GLU A 21 4.71 12.30 0.64
C GLU A 21 5.65 11.12 0.96
N ASN A 22 5.47 9.95 0.32
CA ASN A 22 6.19 8.70 0.62
C ASN A 22 6.19 8.35 2.13
N ARG A 23 5.17 8.83 2.85
CA ARG A 23 4.99 8.65 4.29
C ARG A 23 3.51 8.52 4.56
N ILE A 24 3.13 7.43 5.21
CA ILE A 24 1.78 7.23 5.71
C ILE A 24 1.59 8.15 6.93
N PRO A 25 0.73 9.20 6.87
CA PRO A 25 0.47 10.03 8.03
C PRO A 25 -0.30 9.21 9.08
N ASN A 26 0.31 9.01 10.25
CA ASN A 26 -0.28 8.23 11.35
C ASN A 26 -1.70 8.71 11.73
N LYS A 27 -2.02 10.00 11.53
CA LYS A 27 -3.34 10.56 11.80
C LYS A 27 -4.45 9.92 10.96
N LEU A 28 -4.21 9.69 9.66
CA LEU A 28 -5.19 9.06 8.77
C LEU A 28 -5.33 7.56 9.07
N LEU A 29 -4.23 6.91 9.44
CA LEU A 29 -4.25 5.50 9.83
C LEU A 29 -5.07 5.28 11.10
N VAL A 30 -4.90 6.15 12.11
CA VAL A 30 -5.72 6.11 13.33
C VAL A 30 -7.19 6.36 13.02
N LEU A 31 -7.49 7.30 12.10
CA LEU A 31 -8.87 7.53 11.66
C LEU A 31 -9.46 6.27 11.01
N LEU A 32 -8.72 5.64 10.09
CA LEU A 32 -9.12 4.38 9.44
C LEU A 32 -9.34 3.27 10.48
N LEU A 33 -8.49 3.18 11.51
CA LEU A 33 -8.64 2.20 12.58
C LEU A 33 -9.94 2.43 13.35
N ILE A 34 -10.25 3.67 13.73
CA ILE A 34 -11.50 3.98 14.45
C ILE A 34 -12.72 3.59 13.61
N PHE A 35 -12.79 4.04 12.36
CA PHE A 35 -13.92 3.72 11.48
C PHE A 35 -14.01 2.23 11.15
N GLY A 36 -12.86 1.60 10.89
CA GLY A 36 -12.76 0.17 10.62
C GLY A 36 -13.17 -0.69 11.82
N PHE A 37 -12.87 -0.25 13.04
CA PHE A 37 -13.28 -0.92 14.26
C PHE A 37 -14.81 -0.94 14.38
N PHE A 38 -15.47 0.22 14.23
CA PHE A 38 -16.93 0.30 14.27
C PHE A 38 -17.60 -0.52 13.18
N TYR A 39 -17.04 -0.52 11.96
CA TYR A 39 -17.58 -1.30 10.84
C TYR A 39 -17.46 -2.80 11.09
N GLY A 40 -16.25 -3.33 11.34
CA GLY A 40 -16.11 -4.77 11.52
C GLY A 40 -16.71 -5.27 12.84
N PHE A 41 -16.95 -4.39 13.85
CA PHE A 41 -17.72 -4.76 15.03
C PHE A 41 -19.17 -5.12 14.68
N GLN A 42 -19.75 -4.41 13.71
CA GLN A 42 -21.12 -4.65 13.23
C GLN A 42 -21.21 -5.84 12.27
N GLU A 43 -20.24 -5.99 11.36
CA GLU A 43 -20.33 -6.95 10.25
C GLU A 43 -19.70 -8.31 10.55
N VAL A 44 -18.55 -8.34 11.25
CA VAL A 44 -17.74 -9.56 11.42
C VAL A 44 -17.75 -10.05 12.88
N GLY A 45 -17.83 -9.11 13.83
CA GLY A 45 -17.79 -9.38 15.26
C GLY A 45 -16.36 -9.36 15.85
N LEU A 46 -16.28 -9.04 17.14
CA LEU A 46 -15.03 -8.77 17.87
C LEU A 46 -13.95 -9.86 17.73
N LYS A 47 -14.35 -11.13 17.79
CA LYS A 47 -13.40 -12.26 17.77
C LYS A 47 -12.70 -12.37 16.43
N GLU A 48 -13.46 -12.28 15.34
CA GLU A 48 -12.89 -12.36 13.99
C GLU A 48 -12.09 -11.12 13.62
N GLN A 49 -12.49 -9.92 14.07
CA GLN A 49 -11.69 -8.71 13.91
C GLN A 49 -10.33 -8.82 14.61
N ALA A 50 -10.32 -9.30 15.85
CA ALA A 50 -9.10 -9.43 16.62
C ALA A 50 -8.14 -10.46 16.00
N LEU A 51 -8.68 -11.60 15.52
CA LEU A 51 -7.92 -12.60 14.80
C LEU A 51 -7.39 -12.06 13.47
N GLY A 52 -8.22 -11.36 12.69
CA GLY A 52 -7.83 -10.76 11.42
C GLY A 52 -6.71 -9.73 11.58
N LEU A 53 -6.83 -8.85 12.58
CA LEU A 53 -5.78 -7.89 12.95
C LEU A 53 -4.49 -8.62 13.32
N LEU A 54 -4.55 -9.61 14.20
CA LEU A 54 -3.37 -10.31 14.70
C LEU A 54 -2.65 -11.07 13.58
N LEU A 55 -3.39 -11.74 12.70
CA LEU A 55 -2.83 -12.49 11.59
C LEU A 55 -2.16 -11.58 10.55
N TYR A 56 -2.83 -10.51 10.08
CA TYR A 56 -2.22 -9.58 9.13
C TYR A 56 -1.10 -8.74 9.72
N PHE A 57 -1.20 -8.38 11.00
CA PHE A 57 -0.13 -7.67 11.69
C PHE A 57 1.09 -8.56 11.89
N SER A 58 0.88 -9.85 12.24
CA SER A 58 1.96 -10.83 12.37
C SER A 58 2.62 -11.14 11.03
N SER A 59 1.83 -11.35 9.97
CA SER A 59 2.37 -11.56 8.62
C SER A 59 3.14 -10.34 8.12
N GLY A 60 2.60 -9.13 8.34
CA GLY A 60 3.30 -7.89 8.06
C GLY A 60 4.59 -7.73 8.87
N LEU A 61 4.61 -8.12 10.15
CA LEU A 61 5.82 -8.11 10.98
C LEU A 61 6.90 -9.04 10.45
N ILE A 62 6.53 -10.23 9.99
CA ILE A 62 7.46 -11.17 9.35
C ILE A 62 8.09 -10.54 8.10
N LEU A 63 7.27 -9.89 7.25
CA LEU A 63 7.75 -9.17 6.07
C LEU A 63 8.65 -7.97 6.42
N TYR A 64 8.39 -7.30 7.55
CA TYR A 64 9.23 -6.23 8.07
C TYR A 64 10.60 -6.73 8.51
N PHE A 65 10.68 -7.89 9.19
CA PHE A 65 11.97 -8.49 9.55
C PHE A 65 12.80 -8.88 8.32
N ILE A 66 12.15 -9.32 7.24
CA ILE A 66 12.79 -9.62 5.95
C ILE A 66 13.15 -8.31 5.19
N LYS A 67 12.85 -7.13 5.75
CA LYS A 67 13.08 -5.80 5.17
C LYS A 67 12.40 -5.59 3.80
N VAL A 68 11.36 -6.36 3.51
CA VAL A 68 10.56 -6.23 2.28
C VAL A 68 9.65 -5.01 2.37
N MET A 69 9.21 -4.65 3.57
CA MET A 69 8.08 -3.75 3.80
C MET A 69 8.36 -2.77 4.95
N SER A 70 7.81 -1.55 4.88
CA SER A 70 8.04 -0.50 5.90
C SER A 70 7.15 -0.72 7.13
N ALA A 71 7.56 -0.20 8.29
CA ALA A 71 6.78 -0.28 9.52
C ALA A 71 5.40 0.41 9.41
N GLY A 72 5.26 1.37 8.49
CA GLY A 72 3.96 2.01 8.19
C GLY A 72 2.99 1.05 7.51
N ASP A 73 3.46 0.39 6.46
CA ASP A 73 2.68 -0.55 5.65
C ASP A 73 2.14 -1.72 6.51
N VAL A 74 2.93 -2.16 7.50
CA VAL A 74 2.54 -3.26 8.40
C VAL A 74 1.33 -2.87 9.25
N LYS A 75 1.30 -1.61 9.71
CA LYS A 75 0.15 -1.09 10.45
C LYS A 75 -1.08 -1.00 9.55
N LEU A 76 -0.90 -0.61 8.28
CA LEU A 76 -1.98 -0.54 7.30
C LEU A 76 -2.59 -1.93 7.06
N LEU A 77 -1.75 -2.96 6.83
CA LEU A 77 -2.23 -4.34 6.70
C LEU A 77 -2.97 -4.81 7.95
N GLY A 78 -2.46 -4.50 9.15
CA GLY A 78 -3.15 -4.83 10.40
C GLY A 78 -4.55 -4.22 10.49
N VAL A 79 -4.71 -2.95 10.09
CA VAL A 79 -6.04 -2.29 10.05
C VAL A 79 -6.95 -2.93 9.00
N ILE A 80 -6.44 -3.31 7.84
CA ILE A 80 -7.22 -4.03 6.82
C ILE A 80 -7.68 -5.39 7.35
N GLY A 81 -6.80 -6.13 8.02
CA GLY A 81 -7.16 -7.40 8.64
C GLY A 81 -8.26 -7.27 9.68
N MET A 82 -8.31 -6.15 10.40
CA MET A 82 -9.40 -5.84 11.33
C MET A 82 -10.72 -5.54 10.62
N ILE A 83 -10.69 -4.93 9.43
CA ILE A 83 -11.90 -4.56 8.67
C ILE A 83 -12.54 -5.80 8.04
N PHE A 84 -11.73 -6.65 7.39
CA PHE A 84 -12.22 -7.82 6.64
C PHE A 84 -12.33 -9.11 7.46
N GLY A 85 -11.69 -9.15 8.64
CA GLY A 85 -11.72 -10.32 9.52
C GLY A 85 -10.80 -11.46 9.08
N ALA A 86 -10.74 -12.50 9.92
CA ALA A 86 -9.88 -13.66 9.68
C ALA A 86 -10.39 -14.61 8.59
N SER A 87 -11.71 -14.60 8.35
CA SER A 87 -12.38 -15.44 7.35
C SER A 87 -11.95 -15.10 5.92
N SER A 88 -11.80 -13.81 5.60
CA SER A 88 -11.47 -13.33 4.25
C SER A 88 -9.97 -13.05 4.04
N ILE A 89 -9.12 -13.53 4.96
CA ILE A 89 -7.70 -13.12 5.00
C ILE A 89 -6.92 -13.56 3.77
N VAL A 90 -7.17 -14.78 3.29
CA VAL A 90 -6.44 -15.38 2.18
C VAL A 90 -6.80 -14.69 0.87
N ASP A 91 -8.09 -14.45 0.65
CA ASP A 91 -8.59 -13.84 -0.58
C ASP A 91 -8.11 -12.39 -0.69
N VAL A 92 -8.32 -11.59 0.36
CA VAL A 92 -7.84 -10.19 0.40
C VAL A 92 -6.32 -10.13 0.19
N GLY A 93 -5.57 -11.06 0.79
CA GLY A 93 -4.11 -11.08 0.70
C GLY A 93 -3.64 -11.41 -0.71
N TYR A 94 -4.33 -12.35 -1.37
CA TYR A 94 -4.07 -12.73 -2.75
C TYR A 94 -4.27 -11.55 -3.71
N TYR A 95 -5.37 -10.81 -3.59
CA TYR A 95 -5.62 -9.64 -4.44
C TYR A 95 -4.62 -8.50 -4.19
N ILE A 96 -4.23 -8.25 -2.93
CA ILE A 96 -3.19 -7.27 -2.59
C ILE A 96 -1.83 -7.66 -3.18
N LEU A 97 -1.46 -8.94 -3.10
CA LEU A 97 -0.21 -9.46 -3.68
C LEU A 97 -0.20 -9.33 -5.20
N MET A 98 -1.32 -9.66 -5.86
CA MET A 98 -1.46 -9.49 -7.31
C MET A 98 -1.34 -8.01 -7.73
N ALA A 99 -2.05 -7.11 -7.04
CA ALA A 99 -2.01 -5.68 -7.34
C ALA A 99 -0.61 -5.09 -7.13
N SER A 100 0.04 -5.40 -5.99
CA SER A 100 1.39 -4.94 -5.69
C SER A 100 2.45 -5.50 -6.64
N GLY A 101 2.33 -6.77 -7.06
CA GLY A 101 3.18 -7.37 -8.09
C GLY A 101 3.03 -6.68 -9.46
N LEU A 102 1.79 -6.38 -9.86
CA LEU A 102 1.51 -5.69 -11.13
C LEU A 102 2.05 -4.25 -11.12
N ILE A 103 1.82 -3.49 -10.05
CA ILE A 103 2.28 -2.11 -9.95
C ILE A 103 3.81 -2.06 -9.80
N GLY A 104 4.39 -2.97 -9.02
CA GLY A 104 5.84 -3.08 -8.85
C GLY A 104 6.54 -3.41 -10.17
N THR A 105 6.00 -4.34 -10.97
CA THR A 105 6.56 -4.68 -12.28
C THR A 105 6.44 -3.54 -13.29
N MET A 106 5.30 -2.83 -13.31
CA MET A 106 5.13 -1.62 -14.14
C MET A 106 6.16 -0.55 -13.78
N TYR A 107 6.38 -0.28 -12.49
CA TYR A 107 7.34 0.72 -12.05
C TYR A 107 8.78 0.35 -12.41
N LEU A 108 9.14 -0.93 -12.26
CA LEU A 108 10.45 -1.45 -12.69
C LEU A 108 10.64 -1.33 -14.21
N PHE A 109 9.59 -1.61 -14.99
CA PHE A 109 9.66 -1.50 -16.44
C PHE A 109 9.85 -0.05 -16.89
N LEU A 110 9.08 0.89 -16.34
CA LEU A 110 9.21 2.33 -16.62
C LEU A 110 10.60 2.87 -16.26
N PHE A 111 11.15 2.44 -15.12
CA PHE A 111 12.51 2.81 -14.74
C PHE A 111 13.56 2.24 -15.69
N LYS A 112 13.39 0.99 -16.14
CA LYS A 112 14.30 0.36 -17.10
C LYS A 112 14.25 1.04 -18.47
N VAL A 113 13.08 1.47 -18.93
CA VAL A 113 12.94 2.21 -20.20
C VAL A 113 13.60 3.59 -20.11
N ASN A 114 13.36 4.36 -19.05
CA ASN A 114 14.01 5.67 -18.85
C ASN A 114 15.54 5.58 -18.71
N THR A 115 16.06 4.46 -18.20
CA THR A 115 17.52 4.23 -18.11
C THR A 115 18.14 3.75 -19.41
N LEU A 116 17.37 3.09 -20.30
CA LEU A 116 17.82 2.65 -21.62
C LEU A 116 17.87 3.79 -22.65
N GLU A 117 16.97 4.78 -22.58
CA GLU A 117 17.07 6.00 -23.41
C GLU A 117 18.36 6.81 -23.13
N PHE A 118 18.97 6.62 -21.96
CA PHE A 118 20.20 7.29 -21.56
C PHE A 118 21.50 6.67 -22.13
N GLN A 119 21.44 5.50 -22.78
CA GLN A 119 22.61 4.84 -23.39
C GLN A 119 22.69 5.02 -24.92
N GLY A 120 21.70 5.63 -25.57
CA GLY A 120 21.60 5.72 -27.04
C GLY A 120 22.05 7.04 -27.69
N CYS A 121 22.22 8.13 -26.94
CA CYS A 121 22.69 9.40 -27.53
C CYS A 121 23.38 10.28 -26.49
N SER A 122 24.71 10.31 -26.50
CA SER A 122 25.49 11.34 -25.85
C SER A 122 25.41 12.64 -26.65
N LEU A 123 24.25 13.31 -26.62
CA LEU A 123 24.16 14.71 -27.04
C LEU A 123 24.14 15.58 -25.79
N SER A 124 25.28 16.23 -25.59
CA SER A 124 25.56 17.27 -24.60
C SER A 124 24.38 18.23 -24.42
N VAL A 125 23.63 18.09 -23.33
CA VAL A 125 22.79 19.17 -22.81
C VAL A 125 22.96 19.27 -21.29
N ASN A 126 23.74 20.28 -20.91
CA ASN A 126 23.91 20.88 -19.58
C ASN A 126 24.61 20.09 -18.44
N PRO A 127 25.73 20.62 -17.89
CA PRO A 127 26.36 20.10 -16.67
C PRO A 127 25.48 20.26 -15.41
N LEU A 128 24.39 21.03 -15.48
CA LEU A 128 23.35 21.11 -14.44
C LEU A 128 22.62 19.77 -14.21
N ASN A 129 22.55 18.89 -15.21
CA ASN A 129 21.82 17.63 -15.09
C ASN A 129 22.58 16.56 -14.28
N LYS A 130 23.92 16.70 -14.15
CA LYS A 130 24.74 15.77 -13.37
C LYS A 130 24.50 15.91 -11.86
N GLN A 131 24.09 17.09 -11.39
CA GLN A 131 23.61 17.29 -10.01
C GLN A 131 22.19 16.77 -9.80
N ILE A 132 21.33 16.78 -10.83
CA ILE A 132 19.97 16.25 -10.76
C ILE A 132 19.99 14.72 -10.61
N HIS A 133 20.87 14.01 -11.34
CA HIS A 133 21.00 12.56 -11.20
C HIS A 133 21.64 12.10 -9.89
N ALA A 134 22.53 12.89 -9.28
CA ALA A 134 23.02 12.62 -7.92
C ALA A 134 21.96 12.92 -6.83
N ARG A 135 21.00 13.81 -7.14
CA ARG A 135 19.84 14.11 -6.28
C ARG A 135 18.74 13.05 -6.41
N TYR A 136 18.64 12.37 -7.55
CA TYR A 136 17.83 11.16 -7.77
C TYR A 136 18.47 9.88 -7.22
N LYS A 137 19.34 10.01 -6.20
CA LYS A 137 19.66 8.92 -5.28
C LYS A 137 18.57 8.75 -4.20
N GLU A 138 17.37 9.24 -4.48
CA GLU A 138 16.19 8.89 -3.70
C GLU A 138 15.84 7.45 -4.05
N LYS A 139 16.08 6.57 -3.08
CA LYS A 139 15.69 5.16 -3.12
C LYS A 139 14.24 5.10 -3.61
N ILE A 140 14.03 4.56 -4.82
CA ILE A 140 12.70 4.37 -5.38
C ILE A 140 11.94 3.45 -4.42
N THR A 141 11.09 4.04 -3.60
CA THR A 141 10.16 3.33 -2.74
C THR A 141 8.83 3.33 -3.45
N MET A 142 8.37 2.15 -3.87
CA MET A 142 7.03 2.02 -4.41
C MET A 142 6.02 2.37 -3.30
N PRO A 143 5.03 3.24 -3.59
CA PRO A 143 3.96 3.52 -2.63
C PRO A 143 3.08 2.27 -2.49
N PHE A 144 3.00 1.73 -1.28
CA PHE A 144 2.32 0.48 -1.01
C PHE A 144 0.80 0.67 -0.89
N ALA A 145 0.36 1.79 -0.30
CA ALA A 145 -1.06 2.07 -0.09
C ALA A 145 -1.91 2.06 -1.39
N PRO A 146 -1.51 2.69 -2.51
CA PRO A 146 -2.28 2.61 -3.76
C PRO A 146 -2.43 1.18 -4.26
N SER A 147 -1.40 0.36 -4.13
CA SER A 147 -1.45 -1.05 -4.53
C SER A 147 -2.47 -1.82 -3.71
N VAL A 148 -2.51 -1.54 -2.41
CA VAL A 148 -3.48 -2.15 -1.49
C VAL A 148 -4.90 -1.71 -1.81
N VAL A 149 -5.14 -0.42 -2.09
CA VAL A 149 -6.47 0.08 -2.45
C VAL A 149 -6.96 -0.57 -3.74
N ILE A 150 -6.09 -0.73 -4.74
CA ILE A 150 -6.42 -1.42 -6.00
C ILE A 150 -6.74 -2.89 -5.74
N GLY A 151 -5.95 -3.58 -4.90
CA GLY A 151 -6.21 -4.97 -4.52
C GLY A 151 -7.54 -5.14 -3.79
N LEU A 152 -7.85 -4.24 -2.86
CA LEU A 152 -9.14 -4.22 -2.16
C LEU A 152 -10.31 -3.94 -3.11
N ALA A 153 -10.13 -3.03 -4.08
CA ALA A 153 -11.16 -2.73 -5.08
C ALA A 153 -11.44 -3.95 -5.97
N MET A 154 -10.40 -4.69 -6.36
CA MET A 154 -10.56 -5.95 -7.08
C MET A 154 -11.31 -6.97 -6.24
N TYR A 155 -10.92 -7.17 -4.98
CA TYR A 155 -11.61 -8.10 -4.08
C TYR A 155 -13.12 -7.78 -3.95
N SER A 156 -13.45 -6.50 -3.71
CA SER A 156 -14.83 -6.03 -3.58
C SER A 156 -15.65 -6.11 -4.88
N TYR A 157 -15.01 -6.20 -6.04
CA TYR A 157 -15.70 -6.35 -7.32
C TYR A 157 -16.02 -7.83 -7.62
N PHE A 158 -15.14 -8.74 -7.20
CA PHE A 158 -15.26 -10.17 -7.49
C PHE A 158 -15.99 -10.98 -6.40
N THR A 159 -16.28 -10.38 -5.24
CA THR A 159 -16.95 -11.02 -4.10
C THR A 159 -18.19 -10.24 -3.71
#